data_AF-A0A351IXM3-F1
#
_entry.id   AF-A0A351IXM3-F1
#
_cell.length_a   1.000
_cell.length_b   1.000
_cell.length_c   1.000
_cell.angle_alpha   90.00
_cell.angle_beta   90.00
_cell.angle_gamma   90.00
#
_symmetry.space_group_name_H-M   'P 1'
#
loop_
_entity.id
_entity.type
_entity.pdbx_description
1 polymer ?
#
loop_
_entity_poly.entity_id
_entity_poly.type
_entity_poly.pdbx_seq_one_letter_code
_entity_poly.pdbx_strand_id
1 'polypeptide(L)' 'HWIEMGKKIPHAPKIFNVNWFRTDDQGNFIWPGFGDNMRVLMWILARCEDKVDARDTAIGYIPEIEDIELDGL' A
#
# COMPACT_ATOMS: atom_id res chain seq x y z
N HIS A 1 -14.68 -18.99 -7.16
CA HIS A 1 -14.82 -18.92 -5.69
C HIS A 1 -14.75 -17.48 -5.17
N TRP A 2 -13.63 -16.75 -5.32
CA TRP A 2 -13.48 -15.36 -4.83
C TRP A 2 -14.53 -14.37 -5.34
N ILE A 3 -14.86 -14.40 -6.64
CA ILE A 3 -15.92 -13.52 -7.22
C ILE A 3 -17.27 -13.76 -6.54
N GLU A 4 -17.61 -15.02 -6.27
CA GLU A 4 -18.86 -15.40 -5.60
C GLU A 4 -18.86 -15.03 -4.11
N MET A 5 -17.69 -15.04 -3.47
CA MET A 5 -17.54 -14.57 -2.09
C MET A 5 -17.79 -13.04 -2.02
N GLY A 6 -17.24 -12.27 -2.97
CA GLY A 6 -17.44 -10.82 -3.03
C GLY A 6 -18.91 -10.40 -3.15
N LYS A 7 -19.74 -11.20 -3.84
CA LYS A 7 -21.20 -10.97 -3.93
C LYS A 7 -21.95 -11.22 -2.61
N LYS A 8 -21.35 -11.93 -1.65
CA LYS A 8 -21.99 -12.36 -0.39
C LYS A 8 -21.57 -11.54 0.82
N ILE A 9 -20.43 -10.85 0.77
CA ILE A 9 -19.90 -10.11 1.91
C ILE A 9 -20.49 -8.68 1.92
N PRO A 10 -21.20 -8.26 2.98
CA PRO A 10 -21.80 -6.93 3.05
C PRO A 10 -20.78 -5.80 3.21
N HIS A 11 -19.62 -6.09 3.81
CA HIS A 11 -18.53 -5.14 4.05
C HIS A 11 -17.21 -5.74 3.54
N ALA A 12 -17.03 -5.72 2.22
CA ALA A 12 -15.82 -6.28 1.61
C ALA A 12 -14.58 -5.45 2.03
N PRO A 13 -13.49 -6.10 2.44
CA PRO A 13 -12.27 -5.38 2.79
C PRO A 13 -11.63 -4.76 1.55
N LYS A 14 -10.93 -3.64 1.74
CA LYS A 14 -10.05 -3.08 0.71
C LYS A 14 -8.88 -4.05 0.48
N ILE A 15 -8.54 -4.29 -0.79
CA ILE A 15 -7.44 -5.19 -1.19
C ILE A 15 -6.25 -4.33 -1.61
N PHE A 16 -5.07 -4.64 -1.09
CA PHE A 16 -3.83 -3.94 -1.38
C PHE A 16 -2.79 -4.90 -1.94
N ASN A 17 -1.96 -4.41 -2.87
CA ASN A 17 -0.78 -5.09 -3.34
C ASN A 17 0.45 -4.29 -2.92
N VAL A 18 1.49 -4.97 -2.44
CA VAL A 18 2.72 -4.35 -1.95
C VAL A 18 3.92 -5.05 -2.58
N ASN A 19 4.99 -4.29 -2.81
CA ASN A 19 6.26 -4.83 -3.28
C ASN A 19 7.42 -4.25 -2.45
N TRP A 20 7.88 -5.03 -1.47
CA TRP A 20 9.01 -4.66 -0.60
C TRP A 20 10.38 -4.90 -1.24
N PHE A 21 10.42 -5.54 -2.41
CA PHE A 21 11.64 -6.07 -3.02
C PHE A 21 12.01 -5.37 -4.33
N ARG A 22 11.43 -4.21 -4.59
CA ARG A 22 11.80 -3.41 -5.76
C ARG A 22 13.27 -3.00 -5.63
N THR A 23 14.04 -3.21 -6.69
CA THR A 23 15.46 -2.84 -6.74
C THR A 23 15.69 -1.61 -7.60
N ASP A 24 16.77 -0.89 -7.30
CA ASP A 24 17.32 0.16 -8.17
C ASP A 24 18.05 -0.46 -9.38
N ASP A 25 18.61 0.40 -10.23
CA ASP A 25 19.37 -0.01 -11.42
C ASP A 25 20.68 -0.75 -11.10
N GLN A 26 21.13 -0.71 -9.84
CA GLN A 26 22.32 -1.40 -9.34
C GLN A 26 21.99 -2.73 -8.66
N GLY A 27 20.69 -3.08 -8.53
CA GLY A 27 20.21 -4.30 -7.89
C GLY A 27 20.07 -4.20 -6.36
N ASN A 28 20.21 -3.01 -5.78
CA ASN A 28 19.98 -2.81 -4.34
C ASN A 28 18.49 -2.64 -4.06
N PHE A 29 17.99 -3.13 -2.94
CA PHE A 29 16.61 -2.88 -2.53
C PHE A 29 16.39 -1.39 -2.27
N ILE A 30 15.34 -0.81 -2.88
CA ILE A 30 14.97 0.60 -2.72
C ILE A 30 14.30 0.83 -1.35
N TRP A 31 13.67 -0.21 -0.80
CA TRP A 31 12.98 -0.16 0.48
C TRP A 31 13.76 -0.93 1.55
N PRO A 32 14.00 -0.36 2.75
CA PRO A 32 14.76 -1.03 3.81
C PRO A 32 14.06 -2.30 4.35
N GLY A 33 12.72 -2.36 4.26
CA GLY A 33 11.94 -3.51 4.73
C GLY A 33 11.81 -3.60 6.25
N PHE A 34 11.67 -4.82 6.77
CA PHE A 34 11.56 -5.12 8.21
C PHE A 34 10.55 -4.22 8.97
N GLY A 35 11.03 -3.45 9.95
CA GLY A 35 10.20 -2.55 10.77
C GLY A 35 9.65 -1.37 9.99
N ASP A 36 10.37 -0.89 8.97
CA ASP A 36 9.94 0.23 8.15
C ASP A 36 8.71 -0.09 7.31
N ASN A 37 8.41 -1.38 7.05
CA ASN A 37 7.15 -1.80 6.44
C ASN A 37 5.92 -1.24 7.18
N MET A 38 6.04 -0.93 8.48
CA MET A 38 4.97 -0.29 9.24
C MET A 38 4.54 1.05 8.63
N ARG A 39 5.46 1.82 8.02
CA ARG A 39 5.15 3.10 7.36
C ARG A 39 4.08 2.92 6.26
N VAL A 40 4.20 1.86 5.47
CA VAL A 40 3.21 1.53 4.43
C VAL A 40 1.94 0.90 5.02
N LEU A 41 2.04 0.12 6.09
CA LEU A 41 0.85 -0.40 6.79
C LEU A 41 0.02 0.73 7.42
N MET A 42 0.66 1.79 7.93
CA MET A 42 -0.01 2.98 8.46
C MET A 42 -0.80 3.70 7.36
N TRP A 43 -0.25 3.81 6.14
CA TRP A 43 -0.99 4.34 5.00
C TRP A 43 -2.19 3.46 4.62
N ILE A 44 -2.02 2.13 4.61
CA ILE A 44 -3.13 1.19 4.36
C ILE A 44 -4.25 1.37 5.39
N LEU A 45 -3.91 1.53 6.67
CA LEU A 45 -4.88 1.80 7.73
C LEU A 45 -5.60 3.14 7.51
N ALA A 46 -4.86 4.20 7.21
CA ALA A 46 -5.45 5.51 6.90
C ALA A 46 -6.37 5.44 5.66
N ARG A 47 -6.02 4.65 4.64
CA ARG A 47 -6.89 4.38 3.49
C ARG A 47 -8.14 3.63 3.88
N CYS A 48 -8.08 2.64 4.77
CA CYS A 48 -9.26 1.95 5.29
C CYS A 48 -10.21 2.87 6.07
N GLU A 49 -9.66 3.89 6.73
CA GLU A 49 -10.41 4.90 7.50
C GLU A 49 -10.80 6.15 6.68
N ASP A 50 -10.53 6.15 5.37
CA ASP A 50 -10.77 7.27 4.45
C ASP A 50 -10.15 8.60 4.93
N LYS A 51 -9.00 8.53 5.61
CA LYS A 51 -8.27 9.69 6.17
C LYS A 51 -7.24 10.30 5.23
N VAL A 52 -6.88 9.58 4.17
CA VAL A 52 -5.87 9.99 3.19
C VAL A 52 -6.36 9.67 1.79
N ASP A 53 -6.03 10.54 0.84
CA ASP A 53 -6.34 10.30 -0.57
C ASP A 53 -5.32 9.34 -1.20
N ALA A 54 -5.43 9.09 -2.50
CA ALA A 54 -4.45 8.33 -3.26
C ALA A 54 -4.42 8.77 -4.71
N ARG A 55 -3.23 8.71 -5.31
CA ARG A 55 -3.05 9.01 -6.73
C ARG A 55 -3.58 7.87 -7.58
N ASP A 56 -4.49 8.19 -8.52
CA ASP A 56 -4.99 7.23 -9.49
C ASP A 56 -3.97 6.97 -10.61
N THR A 57 -3.77 5.70 -10.94
CA THR A 57 -2.82 5.25 -11.97
C THR A 57 -3.37 4.05 -12.72
N ALA A 58 -2.73 3.66 -13.83
CA ALA A 58 -3.15 2.50 -14.62
C ALA A 58 -3.14 1.16 -13.83
N ILE A 59 -2.43 1.08 -12.70
CA ILE A 59 -2.38 -0.11 -11.84
C ILE A 59 -3.26 0.04 -10.58
N GLY A 60 -4.05 1.11 -10.49
CA GLY A 60 -4.88 1.46 -9.34
C GLY A 60 -4.30 2.59 -8.50
N TYR A 61 -4.80 2.69 -7.27
CA TYR A 61 -4.45 3.76 -6.33
C TYR A 61 -3.11 3.51 -5.64
N ILE A 62 -2.24 4.51 -5.66
CA ILE A 62 -0.94 4.50 -4.98
C ILE A 62 -0.83 5.69 -4.01
N PRO A 63 -0.01 5.60 -2.95
CA PRO A 63 0.23 6.74 -2.06
C PRO A 63 0.84 7.93 -2.81
N GLU A 64 0.50 9.15 -2.38
CA GLU A 64 1.38 10.29 -2.65
C GLU A 64 2.64 10.18 -1.78
N ILE A 65 3.73 10.82 -2.19
CA ILE A 65 5.01 10.71 -1.48
C ILE A 65 4.88 11.24 -0.06
N GLU A 66 4.11 12.32 0.11
CA GLU A 66 3.90 12.99 1.39
C GLU A 66 3.06 12.15 2.38
N ASP A 67 2.35 11.13 1.89
CA ASP A 67 1.50 10.27 2.72
C ASP A 67 2.27 9.13 3.41
N ILE A 68 3.54 8.94 3.03
CA ILE A 68 4.44 7.97 3.65
C ILE A 68 5.42 8.74 4.53
N GLU A 69 5.44 8.41 5.82
CA GLU A 69 6.43 8.95 6.74
C GLU A 69 7.82 8.44 6.31
N LEU A 70 8.72 9.33 5.94
CA LEU A 70 10.08 9.03 5.47
C LEU A 70 11.15 9.63 6.39
N ASP A 71 10.78 10.33 7.46
CA ASP A 71 11.76 10.87 8.40
C ASP A 71 12.56 9.74 9.07
N GLY A 72 13.87 9.95 9.16
CA GLY A 72 14.83 9.01 9.75
C GLY A 72 15.18 7.79 8.88
N LEU A 73 14.82 7.82 7.59
CA LEU A 73 15.08 6.79 6.59
C LEU A 73 16.25 7.17 5.68
#